data_AF-Q9W2L0-F1
#
_entry.id   AF-Q9W2L0-F1
#
_cell.length_a   1.000
_cell.length_b   1.000
_cell.length_c   1.000
_cell.angle_alpha   90.00
_cell.angle_beta   90.00
_cell.angle_gamma   90.00
#
_symmetry.space_group_name_H-M   'P 1'
#
loop_
_entity.id
_entity.type
_entity.pdbx_description
1 polymer ?
#
loop_
_entity_poly.entity_id
_entity_poly.type
_entity_poly.pdbx_seq_one_letter_code
_entity_poly.pdbx_strand_id
1 'polypeptide(L)'
;MEVGVTLNNELEEKISEAFCIFDTHGDKYIDSRNVGNVLRFLGCAPTEKEVEDVIKATDSVDYPGEAHLVKFMEHVSKLLMDRQMEPASSEKLLEAFETLDPENKKYLTKEYFGKLMAEEGEPFSAEELDAMWPVAIDPITGHIPYTFYINQLRHKPDIYEIAEVIKEELAQAEKEKGKKPQQPLF
;
A
#
# COMPACT_ATOMS: atom_id res chain seq x y z
N MET A 1 14.34 -16.01 11.78
CA MET A 1 13.61 -16.07 13.06
C MET A 1 12.52 -17.11 12.90
N GLU A 2 12.29 -17.99 13.88
CA GLU A 2 11.13 -18.88 13.83
C GLU A 2 9.88 -18.02 14.04
N VAL A 3 9.16 -17.74 12.95
CA VAL A 3 7.87 -17.07 13.02
C VAL A 3 6.93 -18.04 13.72
N GLY A 4 6.75 -17.90 15.03
CA GLY A 4 5.76 -18.66 15.81
C GLY A 4 4.32 -18.28 15.47
N VAL A 5 4.05 -17.90 14.22
CA VAL A 5 2.76 -17.61 13.60
C VAL A 5 2.72 -18.47 12.34
N THR A 6 1.65 -19.21 12.14
CA THR A 6 1.46 -19.98 10.91
C THR A 6 1.20 -19.02 9.75
N LEU A 7 2.08 -19.03 8.75
CA LEU A 7 1.89 -18.34 7.48
C LEU A 7 1.31 -19.34 6.48
N ASN A 8 0.18 -19.00 5.86
CA ASN A 8 -0.60 -19.94 5.05
C ASN A 8 -0.36 -19.79 3.54
N ASN A 9 0.18 -18.65 3.10
CA ASN A 9 0.34 -18.29 1.70
C ASN A 9 1.39 -17.19 1.53
N GLU A 10 1.78 -16.94 0.28
CA GLU A 10 2.79 -15.93 -0.08
C GLU A 10 2.39 -14.50 0.33
N LEU A 11 1.10 -14.16 0.33
CA LEU A 11 0.62 -12.84 0.76
C LEU A 11 0.95 -12.59 2.25
N GLU A 12 0.65 -13.58 3.10
CA GLU A 12 0.97 -13.54 4.53
C GLU A 12 2.48 -13.48 4.79
N GLU A 13 3.27 -14.19 3.98
CA GLU A 13 4.75 -14.11 4.04
C GLU A 13 5.24 -12.69 3.77
N LYS A 14 4.77 -12.04 2.69
CA LYS A 14 5.16 -10.66 2.36
C LYS A 14 4.75 -9.66 3.44
N ILE A 15 3.53 -9.78 3.95
CA ILE A 15 3.04 -8.91 5.03
C ILE A 15 3.88 -9.10 6.30
N SER A 16 4.19 -10.34 6.66
CA SER A 16 5.04 -10.64 7.81
C SER A 16 6.46 -10.10 7.64
N GLU A 17 7.07 -10.25 6.46
CA GLU A 17 8.40 -9.72 6.16
C GLU A 17 8.44 -8.20 6.33
N ALA A 18 7.46 -7.48 5.77
CA ALA A 18 7.38 -6.03 5.91
C ALA A 18 7.16 -5.59 7.35
N PHE A 19 6.26 -6.25 8.08
CA PHE A 19 5.98 -5.95 9.47
C PHE A 19 7.21 -6.14 10.37
N CYS A 20 7.95 -7.25 10.17
CA CYS A 20 9.14 -7.57 10.96
C CYS A 20 10.30 -6.59 10.77
N ILE A 21 10.31 -5.77 9.71
CA ILE A 21 11.31 -4.69 9.55
C ILE A 21 11.13 -3.59 10.61
N PHE A 22 9.88 -3.38 11.05
CA PHE A 22 9.53 -2.35 12.04
C PHE A 22 9.35 -2.91 13.45
N ASP A 23 9.25 -4.23 13.60
CA ASP A 23 9.30 -4.93 14.89
C ASP A 23 10.75 -4.93 15.43
N THR A 24 11.10 -3.86 16.13
CA THR A 24 12.46 -3.68 16.67
C THR A 24 12.80 -4.61 17.85
N HIS A 25 11.79 -5.20 18.50
CA HIS A 25 11.97 -6.04 19.68
C HIS A 25 11.91 -7.54 19.37
N GLY A 26 11.39 -7.91 18.19
CA GLY A 26 11.18 -9.29 17.77
C GLY A 26 10.06 -9.97 18.54
N ASP A 27 9.17 -9.21 19.16
CA ASP A 27 8.04 -9.70 19.96
C ASP A 27 6.73 -9.76 19.17
N LYS A 28 6.78 -9.44 17.86
CA LYS A 28 5.66 -9.40 16.92
C LYS A 28 4.70 -8.23 17.16
N TYR A 29 5.15 -7.22 17.89
CA TYR A 29 4.45 -5.95 18.03
C TYR A 29 5.18 -4.84 17.28
N ILE A 30 4.39 -3.90 16.77
CA ILE A 30 4.89 -2.60 16.34
C ILE A 30 4.07 -1.51 17.00
N ASP A 31 4.70 -0.39 17.29
CA ASP A 31 4.00 0.83 17.62
C ASP A 31 3.03 1.21 16.49
N SER A 32 1.80 1.59 16.84
CA SER A 32 0.76 1.97 15.87
C SER A 32 1.18 3.07 14.91
N ARG A 33 2.12 3.95 15.30
CA ARG A 33 2.69 4.99 14.44
C ARG A 33 3.48 4.43 13.26
N ASN A 34 3.93 3.18 13.33
CA ASN A 34 4.62 2.50 12.23
C ASN A 34 3.68 1.80 11.26
N VAL A 35 2.37 1.70 11.53
CA VAL A 35 1.40 1.03 10.64
C VAL A 35 1.42 1.62 9.23
N GLY A 36 1.40 2.94 9.09
CA GLY A 36 1.50 3.61 7.79
C GLY A 36 2.81 3.30 7.07
N ASN A 37 3.92 3.18 7.81
CA ASN A 37 5.22 2.82 7.24
C ASN A 37 5.24 1.38 6.72
N VAL A 38 4.63 0.42 7.44
CA VAL A 38 4.51 -0.97 6.97
C VAL A 38 3.67 -1.04 5.69
N LEU A 39 2.51 -0.37 5.65
CA LEU A 39 1.64 -0.35 4.47
C LEU A 39 2.35 0.25 3.24
N ARG A 40 3.05 1.37 3.42
CA ARG A 40 3.82 2.02 2.34
C ARG A 40 5.03 1.18 1.91
N PHE A 41 5.68 0.47 2.84
CA PHE A 41 6.75 -0.47 2.53
C PHE A 41 6.25 -1.67 1.71
N LEU A 42 5.02 -2.14 1.95
CA LEU A 42 4.35 -3.16 1.14
C LEU A 42 3.98 -2.68 -0.27
N GLY A 43 4.12 -1.39 -0.57
CA GLY A 43 3.72 -0.80 -1.86
C GLY A 43 2.28 -0.30 -1.91
N CYS A 44 1.60 -0.23 -0.77
CA CYS A 44 0.30 0.41 -0.70
C CYS A 44 0.48 1.93 -0.75
N ALA A 45 -0.53 2.65 -1.25
CA ALA A 45 -0.65 4.09 -1.17
C ALA A 45 -1.88 4.49 -0.32
N PRO A 46 -1.91 4.18 0.99
CA PRO A 46 -3.03 4.51 1.84
C PRO A 46 -3.09 6.02 2.10
N THR A 47 -4.31 6.53 2.17
CA THR A 47 -4.64 7.83 2.75
C THR A 47 -4.41 7.82 4.27
N GLU A 48 -4.19 8.98 4.88
CA GLU A 48 -4.01 9.07 6.34
C GLU A 48 -5.26 8.57 7.10
N LYS A 49 -6.44 8.76 6.51
CA LYS A 49 -7.68 8.17 7.04
C LYS A 49 -7.68 6.64 6.99
N GLU A 50 -7.27 6.04 5.88
CA GLU A 50 -7.17 4.58 5.77
C GLU A 50 -6.12 4.01 6.75
N VAL A 51 -5.00 4.71 6.94
CA VAL A 51 -4.01 4.34 7.97
C VAL A 51 -4.65 4.34 9.37
N GLU A 52 -5.41 5.38 9.71
CA GLU A 52 -6.11 5.47 10.99
C GLU A 52 -7.11 4.32 11.18
N ASP A 53 -7.85 3.96 10.12
CA ASP A 53 -8.81 2.87 10.15
C ASP A 53 -8.11 1.51 10.34
N VAL A 54 -6.96 1.27 9.68
CA VAL A 54 -6.13 0.08 9.90
C VAL A 54 -5.58 0.04 11.33
N ILE A 55 -5.10 1.17 11.87
CA ILE A 55 -4.62 1.26 13.26
C ILE A 55 -5.74 0.83 14.22
N LYS A 56 -6.94 1.40 14.11
CA LYS A 56 -8.09 1.04 14.95
C LYS A 56 -8.46 -0.43 14.81
N ALA A 57 -8.46 -0.94 13.58
CA ALA A 57 -8.80 -2.33 13.32
C ALA A 57 -7.77 -3.31 13.88
N THR A 58 -6.50 -2.91 14.01
CA THR A 58 -5.37 -3.77 14.37
C THR A 58 -4.80 -3.53 15.76
N ASP A 59 -5.31 -2.54 16.50
CA ASP A 59 -4.91 -2.22 17.88
C ASP A 59 -5.03 -3.42 18.83
N SER A 60 -4.01 -3.64 19.63
CA SER A 60 -3.91 -4.76 20.56
C SER A 60 -4.78 -4.51 21.80
N VAL A 61 -5.52 -5.55 22.21
CA VAL A 61 -6.29 -5.51 23.47
C VAL A 61 -5.34 -5.57 24.68
N ASP A 62 -4.22 -6.28 24.55
CA ASP A 62 -3.25 -6.49 25.62
C ASP A 62 -2.26 -5.31 25.76
N TYR A 63 -1.97 -4.62 24.65
CA TYR A 63 -1.00 -3.52 24.56
C TYR A 63 -1.56 -2.36 23.73
N PRO A 64 -2.45 -1.52 24.29
CA PRO A 64 -3.08 -0.43 23.55
C PRO A 64 -2.04 0.53 22.96
N GLY A 65 -2.23 0.90 21.68
CA GLY A 65 -1.28 1.70 20.92
C GLY A 65 -0.26 0.89 20.13
N GLU A 66 -0.31 -0.44 20.21
CA GLU A 66 0.51 -1.36 19.43
C GLU A 66 -0.35 -2.29 18.57
N ALA A 67 0.15 -2.64 17.38
CA ALA A 67 -0.46 -3.64 16.52
C ALA A 67 0.30 -4.96 16.65
N HIS A 68 -0.41 -6.08 16.80
CA HIS A 68 0.19 -7.42 16.79
C HIS A 68 0.18 -8.01 15.38
N LEU A 69 1.28 -8.67 14.97
CA LEU A 69 1.48 -9.24 13.64
C LEU A 69 0.28 -10.03 13.12
N VAL A 70 -0.28 -10.95 13.92
CA VAL A 70 -1.40 -11.81 13.48
C VAL A 70 -2.63 -10.98 13.10
N LYS A 71 -3.01 -10.03 13.96
CA LYS A 71 -4.21 -9.19 13.75
C LYS A 71 -4.01 -8.23 12.57
N PHE A 72 -2.80 -7.68 12.46
CA PHE A 72 -2.40 -6.86 11.33
C PHE A 72 -2.45 -7.63 10.02
N MET A 73 -1.81 -8.80 9.97
CA MET A 73 -1.75 -9.67 8.79
C MET A 73 -3.14 -10.12 8.34
N GLU A 74 -3.99 -10.60 9.24
CA GLU A 74 -5.37 -11.01 8.91
C GLU A 74 -6.22 -9.87 8.33
N HIS A 75 -6.05 -8.64 8.86
CA HIS A 75 -6.79 -7.48 8.40
C HIS A 75 -6.28 -6.99 7.05
N VAL A 76 -4.96 -6.79 6.93
CA VAL A 76 -4.32 -6.26 5.73
C VAL A 76 -4.44 -7.23 4.55
N SER A 77 -4.35 -8.55 4.76
CA SER A 77 -4.59 -9.54 3.70
C SER A 77 -5.97 -9.35 3.05
N LYS A 78 -7.02 -9.07 3.84
CA LYS A 78 -8.37 -8.82 3.31
C LYS A 78 -8.44 -7.53 2.50
N LEU A 79 -7.84 -6.45 3.01
CA LEU A 79 -7.80 -5.17 2.30
C LEU A 79 -7.08 -5.29 0.95
N LEU A 80 -5.96 -6.01 0.90
CA LEU A 80 -5.18 -6.24 -0.31
C LEU A 80 -5.93 -7.12 -1.32
N MET A 81 -6.58 -8.20 -0.87
CA MET A 81 -7.43 -9.04 -1.73
C MET A 81 -8.63 -8.25 -2.30
N ASP A 82 -9.10 -7.21 -1.61
CA ASP A 82 -10.15 -6.32 -2.10
C ASP A 82 -9.60 -5.09 -2.86
N ARG A 83 -8.30 -5.11 -3.20
CA ARG A 83 -7.59 -4.05 -3.95
C ARG A 83 -7.73 -2.66 -3.32
N GLN A 84 -7.83 -2.59 -2.01
CA GLN A 84 -7.81 -1.31 -1.29
C GLN A 84 -6.39 -0.77 -1.19
N MET A 85 -6.28 0.56 -1.11
CA MET A 85 -5.00 1.29 -1.02
C MET A 85 -4.07 1.05 -2.23
N GLU A 86 -4.57 0.50 -3.34
CA GLU A 86 -3.76 0.23 -4.54
C GLU A 86 -3.30 1.55 -5.17
N PRO A 87 -2.00 1.74 -5.44
CA PRO A 87 -1.52 2.94 -6.12
C PRO A 87 -2.17 3.12 -7.50
N ALA A 88 -2.42 4.37 -7.88
CA ALA A 88 -2.94 4.67 -9.21
C ALA A 88 -1.99 4.17 -10.31
N SER A 89 -2.57 3.65 -11.40
CA SER A 89 -1.78 3.21 -12.55
C SER A 89 -1.04 4.38 -13.20
N SER A 90 0.05 4.08 -13.92
CA SER A 90 0.83 5.11 -14.61
C SER A 90 0.01 5.88 -15.65
N GLU A 91 -0.95 5.22 -16.30
CA GLU A 91 -1.88 5.82 -17.25
C GLU A 91 -2.80 6.81 -16.55
N LYS A 92 -3.38 6.42 -15.42
CA LYS A 92 -4.25 7.30 -14.63
C LYS A 92 -3.50 8.50 -14.07
N LEU A 93 -2.27 8.31 -13.60
CA LEU A 93 -1.41 9.41 -13.18
C LEU A 93 -1.09 10.34 -14.35
N LEU A 94 -0.76 9.80 -15.52
CA LEU A 94 -0.47 10.61 -16.71
C LEU A 94 -1.68 11.46 -17.11
N GLU A 95 -2.87 10.87 -17.18
CA GLU A 95 -4.12 11.60 -17.44
C GLU A 95 -4.31 12.75 -16.43
N ALA A 96 -4.11 12.50 -15.14
CA ALA A 96 -4.22 13.53 -14.11
C ALA A 96 -3.20 14.66 -14.32
N PHE A 97 -1.94 14.36 -14.58
CA PHE A 97 -0.93 15.39 -14.88
C PHE A 97 -1.24 16.18 -16.15
N GLU A 98 -1.73 15.53 -17.20
CA GLU A 98 -2.12 16.20 -18.45
C GLU A 98 -3.30 17.15 -18.25
N THR A 99 -4.22 16.87 -17.31
CA THR A 99 -5.29 17.83 -16.96
C THR A 99 -4.78 19.10 -16.31
N LEU A 100 -3.63 19.04 -15.63
CA LEU A 100 -2.97 20.19 -14.99
C LEU A 100 -2.09 20.97 -15.99
N ASP A 101 -1.84 20.42 -17.18
CA ASP A 101 -0.99 20.98 -18.23
C ASP A 101 -1.77 21.16 -19.55
N PRO A 102 -2.75 22.09 -19.60
CA PRO A 102 -3.58 22.29 -20.79
C PRO A 102 -2.79 22.82 -22.00
N GLU A 103 -1.61 23.41 -21.76
CA GLU A 103 -0.71 23.90 -22.81
C GLU A 103 0.24 22.80 -23.32
N ASN A 104 0.15 21.58 -22.76
CA ASN A 104 0.93 20.42 -23.14
C ASN A 104 2.46 20.67 -23.10
N LYS A 105 2.92 21.39 -22.08
CA LYS A 105 4.34 21.66 -21.81
C LYS A 105 5.12 20.40 -21.47
N LYS A 106 4.45 19.33 -21.04
CA LYS A 106 5.02 18.07 -20.53
C LYS A 106 5.75 18.21 -19.19
N TYR A 107 5.55 19.32 -18.50
CA TYR A 107 6.08 19.56 -17.16
C TYR A 107 5.18 20.51 -16.36
N LEU A 108 5.29 20.45 -15.03
CA LEU A 108 4.75 21.47 -14.12
C LEU A 108 5.89 22.23 -13.44
N THR A 109 5.68 23.49 -13.07
CA THR A 109 6.65 24.26 -12.28
C THR A 109 6.59 23.85 -10.81
N LYS A 110 7.71 23.92 -10.08
CA LYS A 110 7.77 23.63 -8.64
C LYS A 110 6.71 24.40 -7.84
N GLU A 111 6.53 25.69 -8.14
CA GLU A 111 5.61 26.57 -7.42
C GLU A 111 4.15 26.15 -7.63
N TYR A 112 3.77 25.89 -8.89
CA TYR A 112 2.41 25.45 -9.22
C TYR A 112 2.09 24.08 -8.61
N PHE A 113 2.95 23.08 -8.84
CA PHE A 113 2.71 21.74 -8.32
C PHE A 113 2.78 21.70 -6.79
N GLY A 114 3.74 22.41 -6.18
CA GLY A 114 3.82 22.54 -4.72
C GLY A 114 2.59 23.18 -4.10
N LYS A 115 2.00 24.19 -4.75
CA LYS A 115 0.73 24.76 -4.31
C LYS A 115 -0.40 23.71 -4.34
N LEU A 116 -0.53 22.96 -5.44
CA LEU A 116 -1.56 21.92 -5.55
C LEU A 116 -1.41 20.86 -4.45
N MET A 117 -0.19 20.36 -4.24
CA MET A 117 0.09 19.34 -3.23
C MET A 117 -0.11 19.84 -1.79
N ALA A 118 -0.03 21.15 -1.55
CA ALA A 118 -0.21 21.76 -0.23
C ALA A 118 -1.65 22.21 0.07
N GLU A 119 -2.52 22.31 -0.94
CA GLU A 119 -3.87 22.89 -0.79
C GLU A 119 -4.99 21.91 -1.16
N GLU A 120 -4.73 20.92 -2.01
CA GLU A 120 -5.74 20.01 -2.56
C GLU A 120 -5.62 18.59 -2.00
N GLY A 121 -6.75 17.91 -1.80
CA GLY A 121 -6.77 16.51 -1.34
C GLY A 121 -6.33 16.32 0.12
N GLU A 122 -5.39 15.41 0.37
CA GLU A 122 -4.65 15.32 1.63
C GLU A 122 -3.38 16.19 1.51
N PRO A 123 -3.34 17.36 2.18
CA PRO A 123 -2.23 18.29 2.02
C PRO A 123 -0.90 17.70 2.49
N PHE A 124 0.12 17.86 1.66
CA PHE A 124 1.49 17.54 2.05
C PHE A 124 2.01 18.60 3.01
N SER A 125 2.70 18.14 4.05
CA SER A 125 3.53 18.99 4.91
C SER A 125 4.73 19.55 4.15
N ALA A 126 5.35 20.59 4.70
CA ALA A 126 6.55 21.18 4.11
C ALA A 126 7.69 20.14 4.03
N GLU A 127 7.82 19.30 5.05
CA GLU A 127 8.80 18.22 5.14
C GLU A 127 8.57 17.15 4.07
N GLU A 128 7.32 16.77 3.80
CA GLU A 128 6.98 15.81 2.74
C GLU A 128 7.26 16.38 1.36
N LEU A 129 6.92 17.66 1.12
CA LEU A 129 7.26 18.34 -0.12
C LEU A 129 8.78 18.38 -0.33
N ASP A 130 9.54 18.74 0.71
CA ASP A 130 11.00 18.81 0.65
C ASP A 130 11.64 17.44 0.40
N ALA A 131 11.06 16.37 0.95
CA ALA A 131 11.48 14.99 0.66
C ALA A 131 11.12 14.55 -0.77
N MET A 132 10.03 15.06 -1.34
CA MET A 132 9.57 14.73 -2.68
C MET A 132 10.41 15.40 -3.79
N TRP A 133 10.85 16.65 -3.59
CA TRP A 133 11.51 17.43 -4.63
C TRP A 133 12.69 16.77 -5.33
N PRO A 134 13.63 16.08 -4.64
CA PRO A 134 14.77 15.44 -5.27
C PRO A 134 14.40 14.35 -6.28
N VAL A 135 13.22 13.75 -6.15
CA VAL A 135 12.71 12.70 -7.05
C VAL A 135 11.91 13.31 -8.20
N ALA A 136 11.16 14.38 -7.93
CA ALA A 136 10.23 14.98 -8.87
C ALA A 136 10.88 16.00 -9.82
N ILE A 137 11.85 16.79 -9.34
CA ILE A 137 12.41 17.93 -10.07
C ILE A 137 13.62 17.50 -10.91
N ASP A 138 13.62 17.90 -12.18
CA ASP A 138 14.82 17.85 -13.01
C ASP A 138 15.80 18.95 -12.59
N PRO A 139 17.04 18.61 -12.16
CA PRO A 139 18.00 19.57 -11.64
C PRO A 139 18.49 20.59 -12.67
N ILE A 140 18.32 20.34 -13.98
CA ILE A 140 18.73 21.27 -15.04
C ILE A 140 17.65 22.32 -15.29
N THR A 141 16.39 21.88 -15.39
CA THR A 141 15.27 22.76 -15.75
C THR A 141 14.59 23.38 -14.53
N GLY A 142 14.70 22.78 -13.36
CA GLY A 142 13.95 23.18 -12.17
C GLY A 142 12.44 22.85 -12.24
N HIS A 143 12.01 22.14 -13.28
CA HIS A 143 10.62 21.73 -13.49
C HIS A 143 10.40 20.27 -13.09
N ILE A 144 9.13 19.89 -13.01
CA ILE A 144 8.67 18.52 -12.74
C ILE A 144 8.22 17.91 -14.07
N PRO A 145 9.10 17.22 -14.82
CA PRO A 145 8.72 16.48 -16.00
C PRO A 145 7.87 15.26 -15.59
N TYR A 146 6.54 15.37 -15.68
CA TYR A 146 5.64 14.40 -15.05
C TYR A 146 5.75 12.98 -15.61
N THR A 147 6.08 12.79 -16.90
CA THR A 147 6.36 11.43 -17.41
C THR A 147 7.59 10.81 -16.74
N PHE A 148 8.64 11.59 -16.50
CA PHE A 148 9.82 11.12 -15.78
C PHE A 148 9.47 10.88 -14.31
N TYR A 149 8.74 11.79 -13.68
CA TYR A 149 8.34 11.66 -12.28
C TYR A 149 7.46 10.42 -12.04
N ILE A 150 6.44 10.19 -12.87
CA ILE A 150 5.64 8.97 -12.84
C ILE A 150 6.54 7.73 -12.96
N ASN A 151 7.55 7.75 -13.82
CA ASN A 151 8.49 6.65 -13.93
C ASN A 151 9.35 6.44 -12.67
N GLN A 152 9.67 7.50 -11.91
CA GLN A 152 10.33 7.36 -10.61
C GLN A 152 9.39 6.79 -9.54
N LEU A 153 8.09 7.11 -9.62
CA LEU A 153 7.07 6.57 -8.72
C LEU A 153 6.74 5.09 -8.99
N ARG A 154 7.21 4.53 -10.11
CA ARG A 154 7.03 3.11 -10.45
C ARG A 154 7.96 2.24 -9.60
N HIS A 155 7.61 2.09 -8.33
CA HIS A 155 7.95 0.90 -7.57
C HIS A 155 6.67 0.09 -7.45
N LYS A 156 6.58 -1.04 -8.16
CA LYS A 156 5.46 -1.97 -8.01
C LYS A 156 5.95 -3.21 -7.27
N PRO A 157 5.83 -3.26 -5.93
CA PRO A 157 5.69 -4.54 -5.26
C PRO A 157 4.53 -5.30 -5.92
N ASP A 158 4.71 -6.59 -6.09
CA ASP A 158 3.74 -7.53 -6.68
C ASP A 158 2.60 -7.90 -5.71
N ILE A 159 2.43 -7.11 -4.63
CA ILE A 159 1.55 -7.48 -3.51
C ILE A 159 0.09 -7.63 -3.95
N TYR A 160 -0.38 -6.84 -4.91
CA TYR A 160 -1.75 -6.92 -5.43
C TYR A 160 -1.93 -8.06 -6.43
N GLU A 161 -0.91 -8.37 -7.23
CA GLU A 161 -0.91 -9.57 -8.07
C GLU A 161 -0.88 -10.85 -7.23
N ILE A 162 -0.07 -10.89 -6.17
CA ILE A 162 -0.05 -11.99 -5.20
C ILE A 162 -1.42 -12.11 -4.53
N ALA A 163 -1.99 -11.00 -4.05
CA ALA A 163 -3.30 -11.01 -3.39
C ALA A 163 -4.42 -11.51 -4.31
N GLU A 164 -4.39 -11.19 -5.60
CA GLU A 164 -5.34 -11.71 -6.58
C GLU A 164 -5.24 -13.24 -6.72
N VAL A 165 -4.03 -13.78 -6.86
CA VAL A 165 -3.80 -15.24 -6.94
C VAL A 165 -4.34 -15.94 -5.70
N ILE A 166 -4.03 -15.44 -4.50
CA ILE A 166 -4.51 -16.02 -3.24
C ILE A 166 -6.04 -15.95 -3.14
N LYS A 167 -6.66 -14.85 -3.59
CA LYS A 167 -8.12 -14.72 -3.62
C LYS A 167 -8.76 -15.78 -4.53
N GLU A 168 -8.18 -16.03 -5.70
CA GLU A 168 -8.66 -17.06 -6.63
C GLU A 168 -8.50 -18.48 -6.06
N GLU A 169 -7.36 -18.79 -5.42
CA GLU A 169 -7.10 -20.08 -4.78
C GLU A 169 -8.10 -20.37 -3.66
N LEU A 170 -8.37 -19.39 -2.79
CA LEU A 170 -9.35 -19.50 -1.71
C LEU A 170 -10.77 -19.74 -2.28
N ALA A 171 -11.16 -18.98 -3.30
CA ALA A 171 -12.46 -19.16 -3.96
C ALA A 171 -12.60 -20.55 -4.61
N GLN A 172 -11.51 -21.09 -5.16
CA GLN A 172 -11.50 -22.43 -5.74
C GLN A 172 -11.61 -23.52 -4.66
N ALA A 173 -10.87 -23.40 -3.55
CA ALA A 173 -10.92 -24.33 -2.43
C ALA A 173 -12.33 -24.39 -1.79
N GLU A 174 -13.03 -23.25 -1.70
CA GLU A 174 -14.41 -23.20 -1.22
C GLU A 174 -15.39 -23.92 -2.16
N LYS A 175 -15.24 -23.76 -3.48
CA LYS A 175 -16.04 -24.48 -4.48
C LYS A 175 -15.86 -25.99 -4.38
N GLU A 176 -14.65 -26.45 -4.09
CA GLU A 176 -14.34 -27.88 -3.95
C GLU A 176 -14.92 -28.48 -2.68
N LYS A 177 -14.86 -27.77 -1.55
CA LYS A 177 -15.54 -28.17 -0.30
C LYS A 177 -17.07 -28.26 -0.46
N GLY A 178 -17.65 -27.44 -1.34
CA GLY A 178 -19.08 -27.45 -1.65
C GLY A 178 -19.56 -28.65 -2.49
N LYS A 179 -18.66 -29.37 -3.17
CA LYS A 179 -19.02 -30.59 -3.92
C LYS A 179 -19.27 -31.75 -2.94
N LYS A 180 -20.51 -31.84 -2.44
CA LYS A 180 -20.98 -33.04 -1.72
C LYS A 180 -20.67 -34.29 -2.56
N PRO A 181 -20.16 -35.39 -1.97
CA PRO A 181 -19.91 -36.61 -2.73
C PRO A 181 -21.21 -37.06 -3.39
N GLN A 182 -21.20 -37.23 -4.72
CA GLN A 182 -22.34 -37.77 -5.45
C GLN A 182 -22.68 -39.13 -4.83
N GLN A 183 -23.86 -39.24 -4.21
CA GLN A 183 -24.36 -40.53 -3.75
C GLN A 183 -24.54 -41.42 -4.98
N PRO A 184 -24.07 -42.69 -4.94
CA PRO A 184 -24.24 -43.60 -6.06
C PRO A 184 -25.74 -43.75 -6.35
N LEU A 185 -26.15 -43.49 -7.60
CA LEU A 185 -27.46 -43.94 -8.06
C LEU A 185 -27.47 -45.47 -7.99
N PHE A 186 -28.30 -46.02 -7.09
CA PHE A 186 -28.73 -47.42 -7.14
C PHE A 186 -30.09 -47.49 -7.83
#